data_AF-A0A7J8HH12-F1
#
_entry.id   AF-A0A7J8HH12-F1
#
_cell.length_a   1.000
_cell.length_b   1.000
_cell.length_c   1.000
_cell.angle_alpha   90.00
_cell.angle_beta   90.00
_cell.angle_gamma   90.00
#
_symmetry.space_group_name_H-M   'P 1'
#
loop_
_entity.id
_entity.type
_entity.pdbx_description
1 polymer ?
#
loop_
_entity_poly.entity_id
_entity_poly.type
_entity_poly.pdbx_seq_one_letter_code
_entity_poly.pdbx_strand_id
1 'polypeptide(L)'
;MEAVSENKMVPSDFNTGPMEKTSKPLPFKDPNFVHSGHGGAVAGKKNRTWKNLKQILASERALPWQLNDPNYFSIDAPPSFKPAKKYSDVSGLLANYTDPQSKLRFSTIEEFSYIRRLPSDVVTGYLALRKATSIVP
;
A
#
# COMPACT_ATOMS: atom_id res chain seq x y z
N MET A 1 -60.68 7.52 -51.73
CA MET A 1 -59.68 6.49 -51.41
C MET A 1 -58.33 7.08 -51.73
N GLU A 2 -57.47 7.06 -50.70
CA GLU A 2 -56.02 7.25 -50.74
C GLU A 2 -55.42 8.64 -51.02
N ALA A 3 -54.60 9.04 -50.06
CA ALA A 3 -53.68 10.17 -50.04
C ALA A 3 -52.25 9.68 -50.32
N VAL A 4 -51.40 10.50 -50.94
CA VAL A 4 -49.92 10.43 -50.97
C VAL A 4 -49.44 11.86 -51.33
N SER A 5 -48.86 12.67 -50.42
CA SER A 5 -47.45 12.77 -49.96
C SER A 5 -46.42 13.02 -51.09
N GLU A 6 -45.37 13.83 -50.98
CA GLU A 6 -44.84 14.75 -49.97
C GLU A 6 -43.67 15.51 -50.63
N ASN A 7 -43.44 16.76 -50.23
CA ASN A 7 -42.38 17.61 -50.75
C ASN A 7 -41.02 17.33 -50.08
N LYS A 8 -39.99 17.41 -50.91
CA LYS A 8 -38.55 17.26 -50.69
C LYS A 8 -37.94 18.38 -49.82
N MET A 9 -37.13 18.07 -48.78
CA MET A 9 -35.91 18.85 -48.39
C MET A 9 -35.08 18.19 -47.25
N VAL A 10 -33.85 17.75 -47.59
CA VAL A 10 -32.54 17.60 -46.86
C VAL A 10 -32.42 17.17 -45.37
N PRO A 11 -31.33 16.44 -45.02
CA PRO A 11 -31.15 15.76 -43.73
C PRO A 11 -30.46 16.62 -42.67
N SER A 12 -30.84 16.43 -41.41
CA SER A 12 -30.10 16.88 -40.23
C SER A 12 -29.77 15.69 -39.34
N ASP A 13 -28.56 15.15 -39.50
CA ASP A 13 -28.02 14.13 -38.61
C ASP A 13 -27.65 14.77 -37.26
N PHE A 14 -28.57 14.69 -36.30
CA PHE A 14 -28.23 14.81 -34.89
C PHE A 14 -27.71 13.45 -34.41
N ASN A 15 -26.40 13.30 -34.29
CA ASN A 15 -25.81 12.26 -33.47
C ASN A 15 -24.98 12.89 -32.35
N THR A 16 -25.58 12.98 -31.16
CA THR A 16 -24.95 13.34 -29.90
C THR A 16 -24.03 12.20 -29.44
N GLY A 17 -22.76 12.25 -29.85
CA GLY A 17 -21.69 11.48 -29.23
C GLY A 17 -20.90 12.35 -28.23
N PRO A 18 -20.73 11.94 -26.95
CA PRO A 18 -19.84 12.63 -26.03
C PRO A 18 -18.39 12.46 -26.47
N MET A 19 -17.74 13.59 -26.72
CA MET A 19 -16.33 13.75 -27.03
C MET A 19 -15.46 13.14 -25.92
N GLU A 20 -14.78 12.02 -26.19
CA GLU A 20 -13.77 11.48 -25.27
C GLU A 20 -12.58 12.44 -25.22
N LYS A 21 -12.41 13.09 -24.07
CA LYS A 21 -11.22 13.88 -23.77
C LYS A 21 -10.03 12.94 -23.71
N THR A 22 -9.05 13.11 -24.60
CA THR A 22 -7.77 12.42 -24.52
C THR A 22 -7.06 12.83 -23.23
N SER A 23 -7.32 12.13 -22.13
CA SER A 23 -6.56 12.28 -20.90
C SER A 23 -5.14 11.79 -21.18
N LYS A 24 -4.15 12.66 -21.00
CA LYS A 24 -2.73 12.28 -21.07
C LYS A 24 -2.53 10.99 -20.29
N PRO A 25 -1.89 9.95 -20.86
CA PRO A 25 -1.72 8.68 -20.18
C PRO A 25 -0.99 8.94 -18.87
N LEU A 26 -1.58 8.46 -17.78
CA LEU A 26 -0.96 8.56 -16.47
C LEU A 26 0.40 7.84 -16.55
N PRO A 27 1.48 8.39 -15.96
CA PRO A 27 2.83 7.85 -16.12
C PRO A 27 2.99 6.40 -15.63
N PHE A 28 2.00 5.89 -14.89
CA PHE A 28 1.97 4.53 -14.37
C PHE A 28 1.05 3.58 -15.16
N LYS A 29 0.42 4.02 -16.26
CA LYS A 29 -0.49 3.19 -17.05
C LYS A 29 0.07 3.00 -18.45
N ASP A 30 0.53 1.78 -18.73
CA ASP A 30 0.97 1.39 -20.06
C ASP A 30 -0.22 1.49 -21.05
N PRO A 31 -0.11 2.30 -22.13
CA PRO A 31 -1.14 2.42 -23.15
C PRO A 31 -1.49 1.10 -23.85
N ASN A 32 -0.55 0.15 -23.88
CA ASN A 32 -0.75 -1.18 -24.45
C ASN A 32 -1.29 -2.19 -23.45
N PHE A 33 -1.62 -1.75 -22.23
CA PHE A 33 -2.11 -2.65 -21.19
C PHE A 33 -3.52 -3.17 -21.53
N VAL A 34 -3.57 -4.35 -22.13
CA VAL A 34 -4.80 -5.11 -22.29
C VAL A 34 -5.06 -5.86 -20.98
N HIS A 35 -6.15 -5.50 -20.28
CA HIS A 35 -6.65 -6.33 -19.20
C HIS A 35 -6.88 -7.74 -19.75
N SER A 36 -6.15 -8.74 -19.25
CA SER A 36 -6.53 -10.14 -19.44
C SER A 36 -7.96 -10.24 -18.91
N GLY A 37 -8.93 -10.31 -19.82
CA GLY A 37 -10.34 -10.19 -19.49
C GLY A 37 -10.71 -11.11 -18.34
N HIS A 38 -11.75 -10.74 -17.60
CA HIS A 38 -12.42 -11.57 -16.58
C HIS A 38 -13.09 -12.83 -17.18
N GLY A 39 -12.46 -13.45 -18.18
CA GLY A 39 -12.99 -14.57 -18.93
C GLY A 39 -11.96 -14.99 -19.98
N GLY A 40 -11.06 -15.89 -19.59
CA GLY A 40 -10.29 -16.67 -20.55
C GLY A 40 -11.25 -17.58 -21.32
N ALA A 41 -11.81 -17.07 -22.42
CA ALA A 41 -12.71 -17.83 -23.27
C ALA A 41 -12.48 -17.51 -24.76
N VAL A 42 -11.23 -17.32 -25.18
CA VAL A 42 -10.79 -17.52 -26.56
C VAL A 42 -9.29 -17.82 -26.54
N ALA A 43 -8.90 -18.99 -27.06
CA ALA A 43 -7.55 -19.58 -27.11
C ALA A 43 -6.98 -20.16 -25.78
N GLY A 44 -7.11 -21.49 -25.63
CA GLY A 44 -6.14 -22.32 -24.88
C GLY A 44 -6.24 -22.29 -23.35
N LYS A 45 -7.11 -23.13 -22.79
CA LYS A 45 -7.30 -23.39 -21.36
C LYS A 45 -5.98 -23.61 -20.60
N LYS A 46 -5.60 -22.62 -19.79
CA LYS A 46 -5.17 -22.86 -18.41
C LYS A 46 -5.90 -21.87 -17.53
N ASN A 47 -6.70 -22.37 -16.58
CA ASN A 47 -7.34 -21.53 -15.57
C ASN A 47 -6.25 -20.68 -14.92
N ARG A 48 -6.52 -19.39 -14.72
CA ARG A 48 -5.63 -18.50 -13.97
C ARG A 48 -5.50 -19.04 -12.55
N THR A 49 -4.50 -19.88 -12.31
CA THR A 49 -4.24 -20.43 -10.99
C THR A 49 -3.59 -19.33 -10.15
N TRP A 50 -4.16 -19.06 -8.98
CA TRP A 50 -3.55 -18.16 -8.01
C TRP A 50 -2.24 -18.80 -7.54
N LYS A 51 -1.11 -18.18 -7.88
CA LYS A 51 0.19 -18.64 -7.41
C LYS A 51 0.38 -18.19 -5.96
N ASN A 52 0.92 -19.07 -5.14
CA ASN A 52 1.34 -18.68 -3.79
C ASN A 52 2.61 -17.80 -3.86
N LEU A 53 2.85 -16.97 -2.85
CA LEU A 53 4.04 -16.12 -2.75
C LEU A 53 5.34 -16.89 -3.03
N LYS A 54 5.49 -18.10 -2.47
CA LYS A 54 6.68 -18.93 -2.68
C LYS A 54 6.89 -19.27 -4.17
N GLN A 55 5.81 -19.55 -4.89
CA GLN A 55 5.85 -19.87 -6.32
C GLN A 55 6.14 -18.63 -7.16
N ILE A 56 5.62 -17.47 -6.77
CA ILE A 56 5.91 -16.19 -7.41
C ILE A 56 7.41 -15.91 -7.29
N LEU A 57 7.95 -15.87 -6.06
CA LEU A 57 9.37 -15.62 -5.82
C LEU A 57 10.29 -16.61 -6.54
N ALA A 58 9.92 -17.90 -6.58
CA ALA A 58 10.70 -18.90 -7.31
C ALA A 58 10.69 -18.65 -8.82
N SER A 59 9.53 -18.32 -9.40
CA SER A 59 9.44 -17.99 -10.83
C SER A 59 10.15 -16.70 -11.18
N GLU A 60 10.13 -15.71 -10.28
CA GLU A 60 10.81 -14.45 -10.49
C GLU A 60 12.32 -14.67 -10.54
N ARG A 61 12.92 -15.38 -9.58
CA ARG A 61 14.38 -15.62 -9.57
C ARG A 61 14.95 -16.28 -10.83
N ALA A 62 14.12 -16.98 -11.61
CA ALA A 62 14.53 -17.67 -12.84
C ALA A 62 14.49 -16.78 -14.09
N LEU A 63 13.90 -15.59 -14.01
CA LEU A 63 13.78 -14.67 -15.15
C LEU A 63 14.96 -13.68 -15.20
N PRO A 64 15.42 -13.27 -16.39
CA PRO A 64 16.48 -12.28 -16.55
C PRO A 64 15.94 -10.86 -16.28
N TRP A 65 15.87 -10.47 -15.01
CA TRP A 65 15.42 -9.13 -14.62
C TRP A 65 16.40 -8.04 -15.03
N GLN A 66 15.86 -6.92 -15.50
CA GLN A 66 16.56 -5.64 -15.55
C GLN A 66 16.49 -4.97 -14.17
N LEU A 67 17.46 -4.09 -13.86
CA LEU A 67 17.56 -3.42 -12.56
C LEU A 67 16.31 -2.60 -12.19
N ASN A 68 15.59 -2.09 -13.19
CA ASN A 68 14.41 -1.26 -13.02
C ASN A 68 13.09 -2.04 -13.10
N ASP A 69 13.15 -3.36 -13.30
CA ASP A 69 11.95 -4.17 -13.41
C ASP A 69 11.31 -4.39 -12.03
N PRO A 70 9.99 -4.17 -11.90
CA PRO A 70 9.29 -4.39 -10.64
C PRO A 70 9.24 -5.90 -10.33
N ASN A 71 9.87 -6.30 -9.23
CA ASN A 71 9.84 -7.67 -8.71
C ASN A 71 9.14 -7.70 -7.34
N TYR A 72 8.60 -8.85 -6.94
CA TYR A 72 7.89 -8.99 -5.67
C TYR A 72 8.81 -8.81 -4.45
N PHE A 73 10.12 -8.99 -4.62
CA PHE A 73 11.11 -8.80 -3.54
C PHE A 73 11.35 -7.32 -3.21
N SER A 74 11.16 -6.41 -4.17
CA SER A 74 11.45 -4.98 -4.03
C SER A 74 10.19 -4.10 -3.90
N ILE A 75 9.01 -4.70 -3.73
CA ILE A 75 7.76 -3.94 -3.53
C ILE A 75 7.70 -3.26 -2.16
N ASP A 76 8.38 -3.85 -1.16
CA ASP A 76 8.42 -3.29 0.17
C ASP A 76 9.42 -2.13 0.23
N ALA A 77 9.01 -1.07 0.93
CA ALA A 77 9.87 0.07 1.12
C ALA A 77 11.15 -0.34 1.86
N PRO A 78 12.33 0.18 1.45
CA PRO A 78 13.56 -0.05 2.19
C PRO A 78 13.45 0.52 3.60
N PRO A 79 14.26 0.03 4.56
CA PRO A 79 14.27 0.56 5.92
C PRO A 79 14.61 2.05 5.92
N SER A 80 14.04 2.79 6.87
CA SER A 80 14.31 4.22 7.01
C SER A 80 15.77 4.48 7.38
N PHE A 81 16.44 5.35 6.61
CA PHE A 81 17.76 5.90 6.96
C PHE A 81 17.70 7.00 8.02
N LYS A 82 16.51 7.58 8.25
CA LYS A 82 16.34 8.65 9.26
C LYS A 82 16.23 8.02 10.66
N PRO A 83 16.99 8.51 11.65
CA PRO A 83 16.88 8.01 13.01
C PRO A 83 15.48 8.30 13.56
N ALA A 84 14.90 7.30 14.21
CA ALA A 84 13.56 7.42 14.80
C ALA A 84 13.56 8.39 15.99
N LYS A 85 12.60 9.32 16.00
CA LYS A 85 12.36 10.17 17.16
C LYS A 85 11.87 9.34 18.35
N LYS A 86 12.32 9.69 19.54
CA LYS A 86 11.97 9.02 20.78
C LYS A 86 10.92 9.86 21.53
N TYR A 87 9.85 9.20 21.93
CA TYR A 87 8.75 9.79 22.68
C TYR A 87 8.61 9.08 24.02
N SER A 88 8.07 9.79 25.00
CA SER A 88 7.77 9.28 26.33
C SER A 88 6.70 8.20 26.22
N ASP A 89 6.89 7.09 26.92
CA ASP A 89 5.91 5.99 26.92
C ASP A 89 4.68 6.33 27.79
N VAL A 90 4.74 7.41 28.58
CA VAL A 90 3.66 7.86 29.46
C VAL A 90 2.85 8.99 28.82
N SER A 91 3.51 10.08 28.41
CA SER A 91 2.84 11.29 27.90
C SER A 91 2.85 11.44 26.38
N GLY A 92 3.71 10.70 25.67
CA GLY A 92 3.91 10.88 24.23
C GLY A 92 4.70 12.14 23.83
N LEU A 93 5.18 12.93 24.80
CA LEU A 93 6.08 14.07 24.53
C LEU A 93 7.47 13.59 24.09
N LEU A 94 8.28 14.49 23.53
CA LEU A 94 9.65 14.15 23.15
C LEU A 94 10.45 13.68 24.38
N ALA A 95 11.04 12.49 24.29
CA ALA A 95 11.81 11.90 25.39
C ALA A 95 13.30 11.89 25.08
N ASN A 96 14.05 12.61 25.91
CA ASN A 96 15.51 12.65 25.83
C ASN A 96 16.15 11.54 26.68
N TYR A 97 15.41 10.96 27.62
CA TYR A 97 15.94 10.04 28.62
C TYR A 97 15.21 8.69 28.62
N THR A 98 15.87 7.68 29.18
CA THR A 98 15.35 6.32 29.32
C THR A 98 15.82 5.75 30.66
N ASP A 99 14.91 5.19 31.44
CA ASP A 99 15.26 4.57 32.72
C ASP A 99 16.01 3.25 32.47
N PRO A 100 17.20 3.05 33.06
CA PRO A 100 17.99 1.84 32.82
C PRO A 100 17.32 0.57 33.33
N GLN A 101 16.44 0.66 34.33
CA GLN A 101 15.77 -0.48 34.97
C GLN A 101 14.53 -0.92 34.17
N SER A 102 13.57 -0.02 33.95
CA SER A 102 12.33 -0.32 33.23
C SER A 102 12.44 -0.25 31.70
N LYS A 103 13.50 0.38 31.16
CA LYS A 103 13.66 0.71 29.73
C LYS A 103 12.56 1.63 29.17
N LEU A 104 11.74 2.23 30.03
CA LEU A 104 10.76 3.23 29.64
C LEU A 104 11.42 4.58 29.37
N ARG A 105 10.91 5.27 28.35
CA ARG A 105 11.32 6.61 27.94
C ARG A 105 10.45 7.63 28.67
N PHE A 106 11.09 8.71 29.12
CA PHE A 106 10.42 9.79 29.83
C PHE A 106 10.94 11.16 29.39
N SER A 107 10.10 12.17 29.57
CA SER A 107 10.40 13.57 29.25
C SER A 107 10.69 14.40 30.50
N THR A 108 9.90 14.20 31.57
CA THR A 108 9.97 14.98 32.81
C THR A 108 10.43 14.16 34.01
N ILE A 109 10.86 14.84 35.07
CA ILE A 109 11.26 14.19 36.34
C ILE A 109 10.08 13.54 37.09
N GLU A 110 8.87 14.07 36.90
CA GLU A 110 7.65 13.52 37.47
C GLU A 110 7.33 12.15 36.87
N GLU A 111 7.49 12.01 35.55
CA GLU A 111 7.36 10.73 34.86
C GLU A 111 8.41 9.72 35.35
N PHE A 112 9.66 10.14 35.56
CA PHE A 112 10.69 9.25 36.10
C PHE A 112 10.29 8.69 37.48
N SER A 113 9.76 9.56 38.35
CA SER A 113 9.28 9.16 39.68
C SER A 113 8.06 8.24 39.60
N TYR A 114 7.17 8.46 38.63
CA TYR A 114 6.02 7.61 38.37
C TYR A 114 6.42 6.22 37.87
N ILE A 115 7.32 6.14 36.89
CA ILE A 115 7.82 4.90 36.29
C ILE A 115 8.42 3.97 37.35
N ARG A 116 9.18 4.53 38.31
CA ARG A 116 9.79 3.78 39.42
C ARG A 116 8.78 3.13 40.38
N ARG A 117 7.53 3.58 40.38
CA ARG A 117 6.43 3.04 41.19
C ARG A 117 5.56 2.04 40.42
N LEU A 118 5.77 1.88 39.12
CA LEU A 118 4.96 0.98 38.30
C LEU A 118 5.33 -0.49 38.55
N PRO A 119 4.33 -1.40 38.56
CA PRO A 119 4.60 -2.84 38.58
C PRO A 119 5.18 -3.31 37.23
N SER A 120 5.89 -4.44 37.25
CA SER A 120 6.56 -5.04 36.09
C SER A 120 5.62 -5.30 34.92
N ASP A 121 4.38 -5.69 35.20
CA ASP A 121 3.40 -6.07 34.18
C ASP A 121 2.96 -4.86 33.36
N VAL A 122 2.79 -3.73 34.05
CA VAL A 122 2.47 -2.45 33.41
C VAL A 122 3.65 -1.94 32.60
N VAL A 123 4.88 -2.04 33.11
CA VAL A 123 6.10 -1.71 32.36
C VAL A 123 6.21 -2.55 31.09
N THR A 124 5.96 -3.84 31.19
CA THR A 124 5.96 -4.77 30.05
C THR A 124 4.87 -4.39 29.04
N GLY A 125 3.69 -4.00 29.51
CA GLY A 125 2.61 -3.47 28.66
C GLY A 125 3.05 -2.22 27.88
N TYR A 126 3.68 -1.24 28.53
CA TYR A 126 4.19 -0.05 27.86
C TYR A 126 5.28 -0.38 26.82
N LEU A 127 6.20 -1.29 27.14
CA LEU A 127 7.24 -1.73 26.20
C LEU A 127 6.64 -2.45 24.99
N ALA A 128 5.62 -3.29 25.20
CA ALA A 128 4.94 -4.02 24.14
C ALA A 128 4.24 -3.07 23.13
N LEU A 129 3.65 -1.97 23.61
CA LEU A 129 3.05 -0.94 22.74
C LEU A 129 4.07 -0.34 21.77
N ARG A 130 5.30 -0.11 22.23
CA ARG A 130 6.42 0.36 21.40
C ARG A 130 7.07 -0.76 20.57
N LYS A 131 6.57 -2.00 20.68
CA LYS A 131 7.20 -3.21 20.12
C LYS A 131 8.66 -3.36 20.59
N ALA A 132 8.96 -2.90 21.81
CA ALA A 132 10.25 -3.11 22.42
C ALA A 132 10.29 -4.50 23.05
N THR A 133 11.25 -5.32 22.66
CA THR A 133 11.45 -6.65 23.24
C THR A 133 11.95 -6.48 24.68
N SER A 134 11.09 -6.75 25.66
CA SER A 134 11.49 -6.89 27.06
C SER A 134 12.24 -8.21 27.19
N ILE A 135 13.56 -8.16 27.02
CA ILE A 135 14.43 -9.28 27.39
C ILE A 135 14.52 -9.25 28.91
N VAL A 136 13.60 -9.97 29.56
CA VAL A 136 13.77 -10.33 30.97
C VAL A 136 14.56 -11.65 30.95
N PRO A 137 15.80 -11.71 31.47
CA PRO A 137 16.49 -12.98 31.69
C PRO A 137 15.76 -13.85 32.71
#